data_AF-A0A2J8Y141-F1
#
_entry.id   AF-A0A2J8Y141-F1
#
_cell.length_a   1.000
_cell.length_b   1.000
_cell.length_c   1.000
_cell.angle_alpha   90.00
_cell.angle_beta   90.00
_cell.angle_gamma   90.00
#
_symmetry.space_group_name_H-M   'P 1'
#
loop_
_entity.id
_entity.type
_entity.pdbx_description
1 polymer ?
#
loop_
_entity_poly.entity_id
_entity_poly.type
_entity_poly.pdbx_seq_one_letter_code
_entity_poly.pdbx_strand_id
1 'polypeptide(L)'
;MSYDHVELTFNDMKNVPEAFKGTKKGTVYLTPYRVIFLSKGKDAMQSFMMPFYLMKDCEIKQPVFGANYIKGTVKAEAGGGWEGSASYKLTFTAGGAIEFGQRMLQVASQASRGEVPSGAYGYSYMPSGAYVYPPPVANGMYPCPPGYPYPPPPPEFYPGPPMMDGA
;
A
#
# COMPACT_ATOMS: atom_id res chain seq x y z
N MET A 1 7.80 -8.93 1.56
CA MET A 1 8.18 -9.70 2.77
C MET A 1 6.90 -10.16 3.45
N SER A 2 6.87 -11.37 4.01
CA SER A 2 5.69 -11.91 4.70
C SER A 2 6.06 -12.84 5.84
N TYR A 3 5.21 -12.94 6.86
CA TYR A 3 5.35 -13.86 7.98
C TYR A 3 4.02 -14.56 8.27
N ASP A 4 4.08 -15.89 8.38
CA ASP A 4 2.97 -16.72 8.82
C ASP A 4 2.87 -16.77 10.35
N HIS A 5 1.79 -17.35 10.85
CA HIS A 5 1.54 -17.54 12.29
C HIS A 5 1.54 -16.20 13.03
N VAL A 6 0.84 -15.22 12.45
CA VAL A 6 0.61 -13.92 13.07
C VAL A 6 -0.82 -13.87 13.56
N GLU A 7 -0.99 -13.37 14.78
CA GLU A 7 -2.28 -13.10 15.38
C GLU A 7 -2.57 -11.59 15.34
N LEU A 8 -3.73 -11.21 14.80
CA LEU A 8 -4.21 -9.83 14.75
C LEU A 8 -5.39 -9.66 15.70
N THR A 9 -5.34 -8.62 16.53
CA THR A 9 -6.45 -8.20 17.40
C THR A 9 -6.67 -6.70 17.27
N PHE A 10 -7.92 -6.26 17.43
CA PHE A 10 -8.33 -4.87 17.44
C PHE A 10 -8.89 -4.49 18.82
N ASN A 11 -8.53 -3.29 19.28
CA ASN A 11 -9.00 -2.70 20.53
C ASN A 11 -9.37 -1.23 20.29
N ASP A 12 -9.93 -0.57 21.31
CA ASP A 12 -10.21 0.86 21.34
C ASP A 12 -11.13 1.36 20.20
N MET A 13 -12.06 0.52 19.76
CA MET A 13 -13.09 0.90 18.79
C MET A 13 -14.38 1.26 19.51
N LYS A 14 -15.02 2.38 19.11
CA LYS A 14 -16.32 2.79 19.67
C LYS A 14 -17.42 1.77 19.37
N ASN A 15 -17.47 1.29 18.13
CA ASN A 15 -18.37 0.24 17.67
C ASN A 15 -17.49 -0.83 17.01
N VAL A 16 -17.45 -2.04 17.58
CA VAL A 16 -16.63 -3.14 17.06
C VAL A 16 -17.46 -3.94 16.05
N PRO A 17 -17.13 -3.91 14.75
CA PRO A 17 -17.77 -4.78 13.76
C PRO A 17 -17.57 -6.25 14.13
N GLU A 18 -18.55 -7.11 13.85
CA GLU A 18 -18.46 -8.55 14.17
C GLU A 18 -17.19 -9.19 13.59
N ALA A 19 -16.84 -8.79 12.36
CA ALA A 19 -15.65 -9.24 11.67
C ALA A 19 -14.35 -8.94 12.45
N PHE A 20 -14.31 -7.92 13.31
CA PHE A 20 -13.09 -7.47 14.01
C PHE A 20 -12.97 -8.08 15.41
N LYS A 21 -14.03 -8.76 15.90
CA LYS A 21 -14.02 -9.39 17.22
C LYS A 21 -13.08 -10.59 17.28
N GLY A 22 -12.48 -10.77 18.46
CA GLY A 22 -11.61 -11.89 18.76
C GLY A 22 -10.23 -11.81 18.10
N THR A 23 -9.51 -12.93 18.15
CA THR A 23 -8.16 -13.05 17.60
C THR A 23 -8.21 -13.67 16.22
N LYS A 24 -7.62 -12.96 15.25
CA LYS A 24 -7.50 -13.39 13.86
C LYS A 24 -6.16 -14.05 13.66
N LYS A 25 -6.11 -15.25 13.08
CA LYS A 25 -4.84 -15.97 12.84
C LYS A 25 -4.57 -16.00 11.35
N GLY A 26 -3.34 -15.70 10.95
CA GLY A 26 -3.06 -15.52 9.53
C GLY A 26 -1.62 -15.20 9.21
N THR A 27 -1.46 -14.60 8.03
CA THR A 27 -0.19 -14.19 7.45
C THR A 27 -0.19 -12.67 7.31
N VAL A 28 0.90 -12.03 7.68
CA VAL A 28 1.10 -10.59 7.45
C VAL A 28 2.04 -10.37 6.28
N TYR A 29 1.70 -9.43 5.42
CA TYR A 29 2.47 -9.02 4.24
C TYR A 29 2.88 -7.57 4.38
N LEU A 30 4.17 -7.30 4.16
CA LEU A 30 4.70 -5.97 4.00
C LEU A 30 4.84 -5.64 2.52
N THR A 31 4.16 -4.57 2.09
CA THR A 31 4.21 -4.01 0.74
C THR A 31 4.77 -2.58 0.80
N PRO A 32 5.11 -1.95 -0.33
CA PRO A 32 5.65 -0.59 -0.36
C PRO A 32 4.81 0.48 0.35
N TYR A 33 3.49 0.34 0.40
CA TYR A 33 2.60 1.42 0.88
C TYR A 33 1.69 1.00 2.03
N ARG A 34 1.67 -0.29 2.37
CA ARG A 34 0.72 -0.85 3.34
C ARG A 34 1.20 -2.16 3.93
N VAL A 35 0.70 -2.44 5.12
CA VAL A 35 0.65 -3.79 5.69
C VAL A 35 -0.68 -4.41 5.31
N ILE A 36 -0.66 -5.69 4.94
CA ILE A 36 -1.87 -6.48 4.67
C ILE A 36 -1.84 -7.70 5.57
N PHE A 37 -2.90 -7.90 6.35
CA PHE A 37 -3.14 -9.14 7.07
C PHE A 37 -4.12 -10.00 6.27
N LEU A 38 -3.78 -11.27 6.08
CA LEU A 38 -4.64 -12.26 5.45
C LEU A 38 -4.98 -13.33 6.48
N SER A 39 -6.27 -13.47 6.79
CA SER A 39 -6.74 -14.51 7.72
C SER A 39 -6.60 -15.90 7.10
N LYS A 40 -6.29 -16.87 7.94
CA LYS A 40 -6.22 -18.28 7.56
C LYS A 40 -7.51 -18.99 7.98
N GLY A 41 -8.10 -19.77 7.07
CA GLY A 41 -9.32 -20.54 7.33
C GLY A 41 -10.60 -19.72 7.16
N LYS A 42 -11.67 -20.12 7.87
CA LYS A 42 -12.99 -19.50 7.79
C LYS A 42 -13.16 -18.44 8.88
N ASP A 43 -12.64 -17.23 8.64
CA ASP A 43 -12.88 -16.06 9.50
C ASP A 43 -13.84 -15.08 8.81
N ALA A 44 -14.68 -14.35 9.55
CA ALA A 44 -15.53 -13.31 8.99
C ALA A 44 -14.72 -12.17 8.33
N MET A 45 -13.56 -11.84 8.90
CA MET A 45 -12.60 -10.92 8.30
C MET A 45 -11.57 -11.72 7.50
N GLN A 46 -11.72 -11.75 6.17
CA GLN A 46 -10.79 -12.47 5.28
C GLN A 46 -9.43 -11.78 5.15
N SER A 47 -9.44 -10.44 5.09
CA SER A 47 -8.22 -9.64 5.03
C SER A 47 -8.43 -8.28 5.67
N PHE A 48 -7.34 -7.66 6.13
CA PHE A 48 -7.35 -6.30 6.63
C PHE A 48 -6.14 -5.54 6.10
N MET A 49 -6.36 -4.37 5.51
CA MET A 49 -5.30 -3.52 4.99
C MET A 49 -5.05 -2.32 5.91
N MET A 50 -3.78 -2.02 6.12
CA MET A 50 -3.30 -0.89 6.92
C MET A 50 -2.34 -0.05 6.06
N PRO A 51 -2.84 0.97 5.35
CA PRO A 51 -2.01 1.93 4.65
C PRO A 51 -1.16 2.75 5.62
N PHE A 52 0.12 2.97 5.30
CA PHE A 52 1.03 3.68 6.22
C PHE A 52 0.54 5.08 6.57
N TYR A 53 -0.13 5.76 5.64
CA TYR A 53 -0.66 7.11 5.87
C TYR A 53 -1.83 7.16 6.87
N LEU A 54 -2.48 6.02 7.15
CA LEU A 54 -3.54 5.86 8.15
C LEU A 54 -3.05 5.24 9.46
N MET A 55 -1.81 4.76 9.50
CA MET A 55 -1.18 4.15 10.67
C MET A 55 -0.48 5.20 11.52
N LYS A 56 -0.54 5.04 12.85
CA LYS A 56 0.13 5.88 13.84
C LYS A 56 0.68 5.05 14.98
N ASP A 57 1.62 5.64 15.73
CA ASP A 57 2.12 5.10 17.01
C ASP A 57 2.60 3.65 16.91
N CYS A 58 3.26 3.33 15.79
CA CYS A 58 3.76 2.00 15.49
C CYS A 58 4.96 1.66 16.39
N GLU A 59 4.80 0.67 17.27
CA GLU A 59 5.82 0.24 18.22
C GLU A 59 6.05 -1.27 18.14
N ILE A 60 7.32 -1.68 18.15
CA ILE A 60 7.74 -3.07 18.32
C ILE A 60 7.91 -3.31 19.83
N LYS A 61 7.21 -4.32 20.37
CA LYS A 61 7.30 -4.71 21.77
C LYS A 61 7.94 -6.09 21.90
N GLN A 62 8.94 -6.16 22.76
CA GLN A 62 9.69 -7.37 23.07
C GLN A 62 9.53 -7.70 24.56
N PRO A 63 8.41 -8.32 24.96
CA PRO A 63 8.23 -8.71 26.34
C PRO A 63 9.21 -9.83 26.72
N VAL A 64 9.64 -9.87 27.99
CA VAL A 64 10.52 -10.94 28.51
C VAL A 64 9.82 -12.31 28.45
N PHE A 65 8.49 -12.29 28.57
CA PHE A 65 7.63 -13.48 28.49
C PHE A 65 6.59 -13.29 27.39
N GLY A 66 6.43 -14.31 26.55
CA GLY A 66 5.47 -14.33 25.45
C GLY A 66 6.06 -13.91 24.10
N ALA A 67 5.21 -13.85 23.09
CA ALA A 67 5.62 -13.53 21.73
C ALA A 67 5.82 -12.02 21.54
N ASN A 68 6.81 -11.66 20.71
CA ASN A 68 7.00 -10.29 20.27
C ASN A 68 5.81 -9.85 19.42
N TYR A 69 5.43 -8.58 19.57
CA TYR A 69 4.29 -8.03 18.84
C TYR A 69 4.55 -6.61 18.38
N ILE A 70 3.85 -6.21 17.34
CA ILE A 70 3.81 -4.84 16.84
C ILE A 70 2.44 -4.28 17.16
N LYS A 71 2.39 -3.09 17.75
CA LYS A 71 1.13 -2.39 17.99
C LYS A 71 1.13 -1.01 17.34
N GLY A 72 -0.05 -0.47 17.14
CA GLY A 72 -0.25 0.90 16.69
C GLY A 72 -1.74 1.21 16.57
N THR A 73 -2.05 2.38 16.03
CA THR A 73 -3.42 2.79 15.72
C THR A 73 -3.57 2.87 14.21
N VAL A 74 -4.71 2.44 13.68
CA VAL A 74 -5.09 2.64 12.28
C VAL A 74 -6.42 3.36 12.21
N LYS A 75 -6.54 4.34 11.30
CA LYS A 75 -7.79 5.00 10.98
C LYS A 75 -8.51 4.28 9.83
N ALA A 76 -9.84 4.32 9.86
CA ALA A 76 -10.65 3.83 8.76
C ALA A 76 -10.39 4.63 7.48
N GLU A 77 -10.26 3.91 6.37
CA GLU A 77 -10.24 4.49 5.02
C GLU A 77 -11.67 4.81 4.58
N ALA A 78 -11.87 5.92 3.86
CA ALA A 78 -13.18 6.30 3.36
C ALA A 78 -13.72 5.19 2.43
N GLY A 79 -14.93 4.70 2.70
CA GLY A 79 -15.52 3.58 1.95
C GLY A 79 -14.96 2.19 2.31
N GLY A 80 -14.09 2.07 3.33
CA GLY A 80 -13.47 0.81 3.75
C GLY A 80 -14.37 -0.15 4.55
N GLY A 81 -15.67 0.15 4.68
CA GLY A 81 -16.66 -0.71 5.36
C GLY A 81 -16.66 -0.65 6.89
N TRP A 82 -15.92 0.29 7.49
CA TRP A 82 -15.95 0.58 8.92
C TRP A 82 -15.56 2.05 9.17
N GLU A 83 -15.76 2.56 10.39
CA GLU A 83 -15.54 3.96 10.73
C GLU A 83 -14.69 4.13 12.00
N GLY A 84 -14.04 5.28 12.12
CA GLY A 84 -13.26 5.66 13.29
C GLY A 84 -11.80 5.20 13.23
N SER A 85 -11.32 4.67 14.35
CA SER A 85 -9.94 4.17 14.50
C SER A 85 -9.93 2.92 15.38
N ALA A 86 -8.90 2.11 15.20
CA ALA A 86 -8.68 0.90 15.99
C ALA A 86 -7.21 0.80 16.40
N SER A 87 -6.98 0.42 17.66
CA SER A 87 -5.67 -0.01 18.13
C SER A 87 -5.44 -1.46 17.69
N TYR A 88 -4.51 -1.69 16.78
CA TYR A 88 -4.17 -3.03 16.32
C TYR A 88 -2.99 -3.61 17.09
N LYS A 89 -2.95 -4.94 17.20
CA LYS A 89 -1.80 -5.69 17.71
C LYS A 89 -1.56 -6.91 16.83
N LEU A 90 -0.37 -6.97 16.23
CA LEU A 90 0.16 -8.08 15.43
C LEU A 90 1.16 -8.87 16.28
N THR A 91 0.76 -10.04 16.77
CA THR A 91 1.59 -10.92 17.59
C THR A 91 2.21 -12.01 16.71
N PHE A 92 3.55 -12.13 16.72
CA PHE A 92 4.27 -13.06 15.86
C PHE A 92 4.62 -14.32 16.64
N THR A 93 3.76 -15.34 16.60
CA THR A 93 3.93 -16.55 17.43
C THR A 93 5.05 -17.47 16.96
N ALA A 94 5.50 -17.32 15.71
CA ALA A 94 6.63 -18.05 15.14
C ALA A 94 7.92 -17.20 15.02
N GLY A 95 7.97 -16.02 15.64
CA GLY A 95 9.09 -15.08 15.51
C GLY A 95 8.98 -14.16 14.29
N GLY A 96 10.00 -13.33 14.07
CA GLY A 96 10.05 -12.38 12.93
C GLY A 96 9.53 -10.97 13.21
N ALA A 97 8.92 -10.71 14.37
CA ALA A 97 8.36 -9.38 14.70
C ALA A 97 9.37 -8.23 14.61
N ILE A 98 10.62 -8.47 15.02
CA ILE A 98 11.68 -7.43 15.03
C ILE A 98 12.06 -7.08 13.60
N GLU A 99 12.38 -8.08 12.78
CA GLU A 99 12.76 -7.90 11.38
C GLU A 99 11.62 -7.27 10.59
N PHE A 100 10.40 -7.80 10.74
CA PHE A 100 9.22 -7.23 10.10
C PHE A 100 8.99 -5.79 10.52
N GLY A 101 9.03 -5.50 11.83
CA GLY A 101 8.76 -4.15 12.35
C GLY A 101 9.81 -3.14 11.93
N GLN A 102 11.09 -3.51 11.99
CA GLN A 102 12.18 -2.66 11.49
C GLN A 102 12.01 -2.36 10.01
N ARG A 103 11.66 -3.38 9.21
CA ARG A 103 11.48 -3.18 7.77
C ARG A 103 10.22 -2.41 7.43
N MET A 104 9.15 -2.61 8.20
CA MET A 104 7.91 -1.82 8.09
C MET A 104 8.18 -0.34 8.33
N LEU A 105 8.91 0.02 9.39
CA LEU A 105 9.25 1.42 9.70
C LEU A 105 10.12 2.05 8.59
N GLN A 106 11.08 1.30 8.06
CA GLN A 106 11.91 1.75 6.94
C GLN A 106 11.07 2.01 5.68
N VAL A 107 10.20 1.07 5.32
CA VAL A 107 9.34 1.18 4.13
C VAL A 107 8.33 2.32 4.30
N ALA A 108 7.73 2.48 5.48
CA ALA A 108 6.83 3.60 5.78
C ALA A 108 7.54 4.96 5.64
N SER A 109 8.80 5.05 6.08
CA SER A 109 9.65 6.24 5.91
C SER A 109 9.97 6.55 4.45
N GLN A 110 10.17 5.53 3.61
CA GLN A 110 10.39 5.71 2.16
C GLN A 110 9.10 6.15 1.46
N ALA A 111 7.98 5.47 1.78
CA ALA A 111 6.67 5.78 1.21
C ALA A 111 6.23 7.23 1.50
N SER A 112 6.53 7.76 2.69
CA SER A 112 6.19 9.15 3.03
C SER A 112 6.99 10.18 2.23
N ARG A 113 8.15 9.81 1.67
CA ARG A 113 8.96 10.65 0.78
C ARG A 113 8.63 10.45 -0.71
N GLY A 114 7.66 9.60 -1.04
CA GLY A 114 7.34 9.24 -2.43
C GLY A 114 8.39 8.34 -3.09
N GLU A 115 9.29 7.75 -2.31
CA GLU A 115 10.30 6.82 -2.79
C GLU A 115 9.69 5.42 -2.94
N VAL A 116 10.02 4.71 -4.02
CA VAL A 116 9.64 3.30 -4.17
C VAL A 116 10.74 2.42 -3.55
N PRO A 117 10.44 1.58 -2.54
CA PRO A 117 11.42 0.71 -1.92
C PRO A 117 12.06 -0.24 -2.93
N SER A 118 13.38 -0.13 -3.10
CA SER A 118 14.16 -1.07 -3.89
C SER A 118 14.12 -2.47 -3.23
N GLY A 119 13.72 -3.50 -3.99
CA GLY A 119 13.70 -4.90 -3.53
C GLY A 119 12.37 -5.45 -2.99
N ALA A 120 11.25 -4.73 -3.08
CA ALA A 120 9.92 -5.26 -2.72
C ALA A 120 9.24 -6.09 -3.84
N TYR A 121 9.87 -6.16 -5.03
CA TYR A 121 9.33 -6.82 -6.21
C TYR A 121 9.63 -8.32 -6.22
N GLY A 122 8.77 -9.10 -5.57
CA GLY A 122 8.75 -10.56 -5.67
C GLY A 122 7.54 -11.12 -6.43
N TYR A 123 6.67 -10.25 -6.98
CA TYR A 123 5.54 -10.67 -7.80
C TYR A 123 5.52 -9.88 -9.10
N SER A 124 6.09 -10.51 -10.14
CA SER A 124 5.89 -10.15 -11.53
C SER A 124 4.45 -10.46 -11.93
N TYR A 125 3.54 -9.55 -11.63
CA TYR A 125 2.32 -9.40 -12.41
C TYR A 125 2.06 -7.92 -12.68
N MET A 126 2.74 -7.39 -13.70
CA MET A 126 2.05 -6.54 -14.65
C MET A 126 2.32 -7.10 -16.05
N PRO A 127 1.27 -7.44 -16.83
CA PRO A 127 1.40 -7.60 -18.25
C PRO A 127 1.74 -6.23 -18.83
N SER A 128 2.78 -6.17 -19.66
CA SER A 128 3.06 -5.14 -20.66
C SER A 128 2.16 -3.88 -20.60
N GLY A 129 2.66 -2.80 -20.01
CA GLY A 129 1.97 -1.52 -19.95
C GLY A 129 2.86 -0.42 -19.40
N ALA A 130 3.91 -0.09 -20.14
CA ALA A 130 4.88 0.95 -19.82
C ALA A 130 4.21 2.33 -19.67
N TYR A 131 3.83 2.73 -18.45
CA TYR A 131 3.70 4.13 -18.08
C TYR A 131 5.06 4.62 -17.58
N VAL A 132 5.99 4.76 -18.53
CA VAL A 132 7.19 5.55 -18.34
C VAL A 132 6.76 7.00 -18.50
N TYR A 133 6.95 7.81 -17.47
CA TYR A 133 6.81 9.26 -17.59
C TYR A 133 7.74 9.71 -18.73
N PRO A 134 7.25 10.29 -19.83
CA PRO A 134 8.13 10.68 -20.90
C PRO A 134 9.06 11.79 -20.37
N PRO A 135 10.38 11.69 -20.59
CA PRO A 135 11.26 12.84 -20.40
C PRO A 135 10.76 13.99 -21.27
N PRO A 136 10.96 15.26 -20.87
CA PRO A 136 10.50 16.40 -21.66
C PRO A 136 11.07 16.30 -23.06
N VAL A 137 10.17 16.21 -24.05
CA VAL A 137 10.50 15.98 -25.45
C VAL A 137 11.14 17.24 -26.04
N ALA A 138 12.44 17.17 -26.32
CA ALA A 138 13.07 18.06 -27.30
C ALA A 138 12.77 17.50 -28.69
N ASN A 139 12.10 18.30 -29.53
CA ASN A 139 11.92 18.12 -30.98
C ASN A 139 11.42 16.74 -31.48
N GLY A 140 10.09 16.61 -31.55
CA GLY A 140 9.42 16.52 -32.86
C GLY A 140 9.68 15.31 -33.78
N MET A 141 9.98 14.11 -33.27
CA MET A 141 10.10 12.95 -34.16
C MET A 141 9.61 11.64 -33.53
N TYR A 142 8.41 11.19 -33.87
CA TYR A 142 8.04 9.78 -33.84
C TYR A 142 7.27 9.41 -35.12
N PRO A 143 7.64 8.34 -35.84
CA PRO A 143 6.82 7.80 -36.92
C PRO A 143 5.58 7.08 -36.36
N CYS A 144 4.42 7.32 -36.96
CA CYS A 144 3.15 6.67 -36.61
C CYS A 144 3.16 5.17 -36.96
N PRO A 145 2.60 4.28 -36.11
CA PRO A 145 2.30 2.89 -36.48
C PRO A 145 1.14 2.82 -37.49
N PRO A 146 1.19 1.92 -38.48
CA PRO A 146 0.13 1.82 -39.49
C PRO A 146 -1.10 1.11 -38.92
N GLY A 147 -2.28 1.72 -38.96
CA GLY A 147 -3.50 0.89 -38.90
C GLY A 147 -4.85 1.48 -38.52
N TYR A 148 -4.99 2.66 -37.91
CA TYR A 148 -6.34 3.16 -37.56
C TYR A 148 -6.42 4.69 -37.69
N PRO A 149 -7.27 5.24 -38.60
CA PRO A 149 -7.50 6.67 -38.65
C PRO A 149 -8.40 7.08 -37.48
N TYR A 150 -7.80 7.66 -36.45
CA TYR A 150 -8.57 8.48 -35.51
C TYR A 150 -8.95 9.79 -36.22
N PRO A 151 -10.22 10.23 -36.13
CA PRO A 151 -10.60 11.53 -36.65
C PRO A 151 -9.84 12.62 -35.88
N PRO A 152 -9.37 13.70 -36.55
CA PRO A 152 -8.68 14.78 -35.88
C PRO A 152 -9.63 15.46 -34.86
N PRO A 153 -9.12 15.85 -33.68
CA PRO A 153 -9.92 16.58 -32.71
C PRO A 153 -10.35 17.96 -33.28
N PRO A 154 -11.54 18.48 -32.91
CA PRO A 154 -12.04 19.75 -33.40
C PRO A 154 -11.08 20.92 -33.11
N PRO A 155 -10.88 21.86 -34.04
CA PRO A 155 -9.91 22.96 -33.90
C PRO A 155 -10.17 23.96 -32.77
N GLU A 156 -11.34 23.89 -32.12
CA GLU A 156 -11.87 25.00 -31.31
C GLU A 156 -11.38 25.01 -29.85
N PHE A 157 -10.70 23.96 -29.37
CA PHE A 157 -10.40 23.82 -27.94
C PHE A 157 -8.95 24.07 -27.51
N TYR A 158 -8.03 24.33 -28.45
CA TYR A 158 -6.65 24.68 -28.11
C TYR A 158 -6.13 25.80 -29.02
N PRO A 159 -5.99 27.05 -28.54
CA PRO A 159 -5.12 28.01 -29.20
C PRO A 159 -3.69 27.45 -29.14
N GLY A 160 -3.16 27.10 -30.32
CA GLY A 160 -1.77 26.68 -30.46
C GLY A 160 -0.82 27.77 -29.97
N PRO A 161 0.40 27.39 -29.54
CA PRO A 161 1.37 28.36 -29.05
C PRO A 161 1.68 29.41 -30.13
N PRO A 162 1.93 30.68 -29.74
CA PRO A 162 2.19 31.76 -30.68
C PRO A 162 3.42 31.43 -31.53
N MET A 163 3.30 31.67 -32.84
CA MET A 163 4.40 31.55 -33.79
C MET A 163 5.51 32.52 -33.38
N MET A 164 6.70 31.97 -33.12
CA MET A 164 7.89 32.78 -32.94
C MET A 164 8.45 33.07 -34.33
N ASP A 165 8.26 34.29 -34.82
CA ASP A 165 8.88 34.77 -36.05
C ASP A 165 10.40 34.68 -35.92
N GLY A 166 11.02 33.89 -36.78
CA GLY A 166 12.47 33.81 -36.91
C GLY A 166 12.97 34.79 -37.95
N ALA A 167 13.72 35.79 -37.51
CA ALA A 167 14.77 36.49 -38.27
C ALA A 167 15.74 37.16 -37.30
#